data_AF-A0A961NP09-F1
#
_entry.id   AF-A0A961NP09-F1
#
_cell.length_a   1.000
_cell.length_b   1.000
_cell.length_c   1.000
_cell.angle_alpha   90.00
_cell.angle_beta   90.00
_cell.angle_gamma   90.00
#
_symmetry.space_group_name_H-M   'P 1'
#
loop_
_entity.id
_entity.type
_entity.pdbx_description
1 polymer ?
#
loop_
_entity_poly.entity_id
_entity_poly.type
_entity_poly.pdbx_seq_one_letter_code
_entity_poly.pdbx_strand_id
1 'polypeptide(L)' 'SDRTVDVNIKRLREKLGTEKRRLETVRGVGYRFRGDA' A
#
# COMPACT_ATOMS: atom_id res chain seq x y z
N SER A 1 4.09 5.94 14.81
CA SER A 1 2.94 5.71 13.92
C SER A 1 3.34 5.30 12.51
N ASP A 2 4.25 6.00 11.85
CA ASP A 2 4.48 5.79 10.40
C ASP A 2 5.19 4.47 10.06
N ARG A 3 6.15 4.05 10.88
CA ARG A 3 6.85 2.75 10.72
C ARG A 3 5.90 1.56 10.81
N THR A 4 4.86 1.66 11.64
CA THR A 4 3.84 0.61 11.77
C THR A 4 2.98 0.53 10.50
N VAL A 5 2.69 1.68 9.89
CA VAL A 5 1.97 1.74 8.60
C VAL A 5 2.82 1.07 7.52
N ASP A 6 4.11 1.39 7.42
CA ASP A 6 5.02 0.77 6.44
C ASP A 6 5.02 -0.78 6.53
N VAL A 7 5.07 -1.31 7.76
CA VAL A 7 5.06 -2.77 8.00
C VAL A 7 3.74 -3.39 7.56
N ASN A 8 2.61 -2.75 7.90
CA ASN A 8 1.29 -3.24 7.49
C ASN A 8 1.10 -3.17 5.98
N ILE A 9 1.59 -2.10 5.34
CA ILE A 9 1.55 -1.93 3.89
C ILE A 9 2.40 -2.98 3.18
N LYS A 10 3.57 -3.31 3.70
CA LYS A 10 4.40 -4.40 3.16
C LYS A 10 3.67 -5.75 3.24
N ARG A 11 3.14 -6.10 4.41
CA ARG A 11 2.37 -7.34 4.61
C ARG A 11 1.11 -7.40 3.76
N LEU A 12 0.42 -6.27 3.59
CA LEU A 12 -0.75 -6.17 2.74
C LEU A 12 -0.38 -6.42 1.27
N ARG A 13 0.71 -5.84 0.76
CA ARG A 13 1.18 -6.09 -0.61
C ARG A 13 1.53 -7.55 -0.87
N GLU A 14 2.11 -8.22 0.12
CA GLU A 14 2.40 -9.67 0.05
C GLU A 14 1.08 -10.47 -0.05
N LYS A 15 0.08 -10.14 0.77
CA LYS A 15 -1.24 -10.80 0.75
C LYS A 15 -2.06 -10.51 -0.51
N LEU A 16 -1.91 -9.32 -1.11
CA LEU A 16 -2.64 -8.92 -2.31
C LEU A 16 -2.13 -9.59 -3.59
N GLY A 17 -0.95 -10.20 -3.59
CA GLY A 17 -0.43 -10.92 -4.75
C GLY A 17 -0.34 -10.07 -6.02
N THR A 18 -1.13 -10.41 -7.04
CA THR A 18 -1.20 -9.68 -8.33
C THR A 18 -1.77 -8.27 -8.17
N GLU A 19 -2.68 -8.08 -7.23
CA GLU A 19 -3.41 -6.83 -7.00
C GLU A 19 -2.58 -5.79 -6.22
N LYS A 20 -1.36 -6.14 -5.79
CA LYS A 20 -0.46 -5.22 -5.08
C LYS A 20 -0.16 -3.93 -5.86
N ARG A 21 -0.31 -3.95 -7.19
CA ARG A 21 -0.14 -2.78 -8.06
C ARG A 21 -1.17 -1.68 -7.80
N ARG A 22 -2.33 -2.03 -7.24
CA ARG A 22 -3.37 -1.07 -6.83
C ARG A 22 -2.93 -0.21 -5.64
N LEU A 23 -1.95 -0.67 -4.86
CA LEU A 23 -1.45 0.03 -3.68
C LEU A 23 -0.20 0.86 -4.02
N GLU A 24 -0.40 2.15 -4.28
CA GLU A 24 0.64 3.10 -4.68
C GLU A 24 1.29 3.79 -3.48
N THR A 25 2.57 4.10 -3.61
CA THR A 25 3.28 4.97 -2.66
C THR A 25 3.27 6.39 -3.19
N VAL A 26 2.74 7.32 -2.41
CA VAL A 26 2.75 8.76 -2.68
C VAL A 26 3.87 9.39 -1.86
N ARG A 27 4.96 9.81 -2.52
CA ARG A 27 6.14 10.36 -1.84
C ARG A 27 5.79 11.60 -1.02
N GLY A 28 6.26 11.65 0.22
CA GLY A 28 5.99 12.75 1.15
C GLY A 28 4.57 12.80 1.71
N VAL A 29 3.70 11.84 1.37
CA VAL A 29 2.30 11.81 1.82
C VAL A 29 1.95 10.47 2.48
N GLY A 30 2.24 9.34 1.82
CA GLY A 30 1.88 8.02 2.33
C GLY A 30 1.50 7.04 1.22
N TYR A 31 0.32 6.41 1.35
CA TYR A 31 -0.12 5.33 0.48
C TYR A 31 -1.53 5.57 -0.05
N ARG A 32 -1.80 5.13 -1.28
CA ARG A 32 -3.10 5.25 -1.94
C ARG A 32 -3.52 3.91 -2.53
N PHE A 33 -4.78 3.54 -2.33
CA PHE A 33 -5.39 2.41 -3.02
C PHE A 33 -6.17 2.92 -4.23
N ARG A 34 -5.88 2.41 -5.42
CA ARG A 34 -6.72 2.64 -6.60
C ARG A 34 -7.88 1.66 -6.61
N GLY A 35 -9.09 2.16 -6.41
CA GLY A 35 -10.31 1.43 -6.76
C GLY A 35 -10.51 1.41 -8.27
N ASP A 36 -11.14 0.36 -8.78
CA ASP A 36 -11.65 0.38 -10.15
C ASP A 36 -12.87 1.33 -10.16
N ALA A 37 -12.83 2.33 -11.04
CA ALA A 37 -13.97 3.20 -11.32
C ALA A 37 -14.85 2.55 -12.40
#